data_AF-A0A081GLN1-F1
#
_entry.id   AF-A0A081GLN1-F1
#
_cell.length_a   1.000
_cell.length_b   1.000
_cell.length_c   1.000
_cell.angle_alpha   90.00
_cell.angle_beta   90.00
_cell.angle_gamma   90.00
#
_symmetry.space_group_name_H-M   'P 1'
#
loop_
_entity.id
_entity.type
_entity.pdbx_description
1 polymer ?
#
loop_
_entity_poly.entity_id
_entity_poly.type
_entity_poly.pdbx_seq_one_letter_code
_entity_poly.pdbx_strand_id
1 'polypeptide(L)' 'MGNRPNCRSCRHCTPPAGVEMGWCQLRQLSIHPDLVADLWCHHWTARPPRLPVVAPEGLPRPARLPLGNQQLTLATGLS' A
#
# COMPACT_ATOMS: atom_id res chain seq x y z
N MET A 1 5.29 13.99 -6.78
CA MET A 1 6.56 13.52 -6.16
C MET A 1 6.55 12.00 -6.22
N GLY A 2 7.35 11.39 -7.10
CA GLY A 2 7.41 9.94 -7.25
C GLY A 2 8.14 9.32 -6.06
N ASN A 3 7.49 8.42 -5.33
CA ASN A 3 8.11 7.74 -4.19
C ASN A 3 9.14 6.73 -4.72
N ARG A 4 10.43 6.93 -4.45
CA ARG A 4 11.49 6.02 -4.93
C ARG A 4 11.35 4.64 -4.26
N PRO A 5 11.40 3.51 -5.00
CA PRO A 5 11.38 2.18 -4.43
C PRO A 5 12.47 1.95 -3.38
N ASN A 6 12.10 1.48 -2.18
CA ASN A 6 13.03 1.16 -1.09
C ASN A 6 12.46 0.09 -0.15
N CYS A 7 13.27 -0.41 0.78
CA CYS A 7 12.87 -1.38 1.80
C CYS A 7 11.71 -0.88 2.67
N ARG A 8 11.62 0.43 2.95
CA ARG A 8 10.51 1.03 3.73
C ARG A 8 9.16 0.87 3.05
N SER A 9 9.13 1.01 1.73
CA SER A 9 7.93 0.88 0.89
C SER A 9 7.69 -0.53 0.36
N CYS A 10 8.59 -1.49 0.65
CA CYS A 10 8.48 -2.85 0.18
C CYS A 10 7.45 -3.66 0.99
N ARG A 11 6.62 -4.43 0.30
CA ARG A 11 5.66 -5.38 0.89
C ARG A 11 6.34 -6.49 1.68
N HIS A 12 7.52 -6.94 1.25
CA HIS A 12 8.25 -8.07 1.83
C HIS A 12 9.08 -7.70 3.06
N CYS A 13 9.13 -6.42 3.41
CA CYS A 13 9.91 -5.95 4.56
C CYS A 13 8.99 -5.69 5.76
N THR A 14 9.41 -6.09 6.94
CA THR A 14 8.87 -5.59 8.19
C THR A 14 9.65 -4.33 8.55
N PRO A 15 9.00 -3.15 8.63
CA PRO A 15 9.69 -1.93 8.99
C PRO A 15 10.18 -2.00 10.45
N PRO A 16 11.30 -1.34 10.77
CA PRO A 16 11.79 -1.21 12.13
C PRO A 16 10.75 -0.49 13.01
N ALA A 17 10.63 -0.90 14.27
CA ALA A 17 9.85 -0.20 15.29
C ALA A 17 10.79 0.43 16.32
N GLY A 18 10.92 1.76 16.31
CA GLY A 18 11.87 2.45 17.17
C GLY A 18 13.32 2.12 16.82
N VAL A 19 14.05 1.56 17.79
CA VAL A 19 15.48 1.16 17.65
C VAL A 19 15.67 -0.25 17.10
N GLU A 20 14.59 -1.01 16.86
CA GLU A 20 14.72 -2.38 16.39
C GLU A 20 15.12 -2.47 14.92
N MET A 21 15.85 -3.52 14.55
CA MET A 21 16.13 -3.82 13.15
C MET A 21 14.85 -4.19 12.40
N GLY A 22 14.74 -3.72 11.16
CA GLY A 22 13.77 -4.24 10.21
C GLY A 22 14.20 -5.62 9.68
N TRP A 23 13.30 -6.29 8.96
CA TRP A 23 13.57 -7.61 8.38
C TRP A 23 13.03 -7.71 6.96
N CYS A 24 13.83 -8.24 6.03
CA CYS A 24 13.36 -8.61 4.70
C CYS A 24 12.99 -10.09 4.67
N GLN A 25 11.71 -10.42 4.56
CA GLN A 25 11.23 -11.81 4.52
C GLN A 25 11.71 -12.54 3.25
N LEU A 26 11.79 -11.83 2.12
CA LEU A 26 12.15 -12.44 0.85
C LEU A 26 13.65 -12.76 0.75
N ARG A 27 14.53 -11.85 1.20
CA ARG A 27 16.00 -12.07 1.20
C ARG A 27 16.52 -12.69 2.49
N GLN A 28 15.68 -12.85 3.51
CA GLN A 28 16.03 -13.40 4.83
C GLN A 28 17.20 -12.66 5.50
N LEU A 29 17.08 -11.34 5.65
CA LEU A 29 18.12 -10.53 6.30
C LEU A 29 17.58 -9.35 7.10
N SER A 30 18.40 -8.93 8.07
CA SER A 30 18.17 -7.76 8.91
C SER A 30 18.44 -6.46 8.14
N ILE A 31 17.64 -5.44 8.43
CA ILE A 31 17.73 -4.12 7.80
C ILE A 31 17.94 -3.09 8.91
N HIS A 32 19.04 -2.34 8.86
CA HIS A 32 19.28 -1.26 9.82
C HIS A 32 18.23 -0.15 9.66
N PRO A 33 17.68 0.42 10.75
CA PRO A 33 16.63 1.43 10.66
C PRO A 33 17.02 2.64 9.82
N ASP A 34 18.27 3.09 9.92
CA ASP A 34 18.77 4.24 9.15
C ASP A 34 18.87 3.97 7.63
N LEU A 35 18.97 2.71 7.22
CA LEU A 35 19.17 2.33 5.81
C LEU A 35 17.86 1.95 5.11
N VAL A 36 16.75 1.82 5.83
CA VAL A 36 15.49 1.29 5.29
C VAL A 36 14.90 2.16 4.18
N ALA A 37 15.20 3.47 4.17
CA ALA A 37 14.75 4.43 3.17
C ALA A 37 15.62 4.46 1.89
N ASP A 38 16.84 3.94 1.96
CA ASP A 38 17.82 4.02 0.87
C ASP A 38 18.06 2.67 0.19
N LEU A 39 17.93 1.58 0.94
CA LEU A 39 18.14 0.23 0.43
C LEU A 39 17.05 -0.18 -0.55
N TRP A 40 17.47 -0.81 -1.63
CA TRP A 40 16.60 -1.37 -2.66
C TRP A 40 17.15 -2.70 -3.16
N CYS A 41 16.24 -3.54 -3.68
CA CYS A 41 16.61 -4.75 -4.40
C CYS A 41 15.64 -4.98 -5.57
N HIS A 42 16.06 -5.76 -6.56
CA HIS A 42 15.26 -6.05 -7.77
C HIS A 42 13.90 -6.71 -7.49
N HIS A 43 13.71 -7.28 -6.31
CA HIS A 43 12.46 -7.93 -5.90
C HIS A 43 11.48 -6.99 -5.17
N TRP A 44 11.71 -5.69 -5.24
CA TRP A 44 10.82 -4.72 -4.61
C TRP A 44 9.38 -4.87 -5.13
N THR A 45 8.42 -4.83 -4.22
CA THR A 45 7.00 -4.80 -4.54
C THR A 45 6.35 -3.77 -3.64
N ALA A 46 5.53 -2.88 -4.21
CA ALA A 46 4.87 -1.82 -3.45
C ALA A 46 4.00 -2.41 -2.32
N ARG A 47 4.11 -1.85 -1.12
CA ARG A 47 3.18 -2.15 -0.01
C ARG A 47 1.77 -1.70 -0.40
N PRO A 48 0.74 -2.56 -0.23
CA PRO A 48 -0.63 -2.18 -0.54
C PRO A 48 -1.09 -1.03 0.38
N PRO A 49 -1.91 -0.10 -0.13
CA PRO A 49 -2.48 0.96 0.69
C PRO A 49 -3.38 0.36 1.77
N ARG A 50 -3.34 0.93 2.97
CA ARG A 50 -4.30 0.58 4.03
C ARG A 50 -5.62 1.27 3.71
N LEU A 51 -6.62 0.50 3.30
CA LEU A 51 -7.98 1.01 3.13
C LEU A 51 -8.65 1.17 4.51
N PRO A 52 -9.45 2.23 4.73
CA PRO A 52 -10.29 2.33 5.91
C PRO A 52 -11.22 1.12 6.01
N VAL A 53 -11.32 0.52 7.20
CA VAL A 53 -12.32 -0.52 7.46
C VAL A 53 -13.65 0.18 7.74
N VAL A 54 -14.61 0.08 6.83
CA VAL A 54 -15.96 0.57 7.06
C VAL A 54 -16.66 -0.43 7.97
N ALA A 55 -16.77 -0.11 9.26
CA ALA A 55 -17.60 -0.88 10.18
C ALA A 55 -19.08 -0.75 9.76
N PRO A 56 -19.86 -1.85 9.76
CA PRO A 56 -21.25 -1.83 9.30
C PRO A 56 -22.22 -1.06 10.22
N GLU A 57 -21.77 -0.52 11.35
CA GLU A 57 -22.66 0.00 12.42
C GLU A 57 -23.09 1.47 12.27
N GLY A 58 -22.79 2.13 11.14
CA GLY A 58 -23.10 3.56 10.94
C GLY A 58 -23.87 3.91 9.66
N LEU A 59 -24.29 2.94 8.85
CA LEU A 59 -25.03 3.20 7.62
C LEU A 59 -26.54 3.16 7.89
N PRO A 60 -27.32 4.23 7.61
CA PRO A 60 -28.75 4.07 7.41
C PRO A 60 -28.94 3.01 6.31
N ARG A 61 -29.75 2.00 6.64
CA ARG A 61 -30.11 0.85 5.80
C ARG A 61 -30.19 1.25 4.32
N PRO A 62 -29.49 0.57 3.39
CA PRO A 62 -29.47 0.97 2.00
C PRO A 62 -30.87 0.84 1.42
N ALA A 63 -31.45 1.94 0.95
CA ALA A 63 -32.42 1.85 -0.13
C ALA A 63 -31.67 1.21 -1.30
N ARG A 64 -32.16 0.03 -1.72
CA ARG A 64 -31.58 -0.82 -2.77
C ARG A 64 -31.02 0.01 -3.93
N LEU A 65 -29.70 0.13 -4.01
CA LEU A 65 -29.03 0.55 -5.24
C LEU A 65 -28.57 -0.73 -5.95
N PRO A 66 -28.92 -0.93 -7.23
CA PRO A 66 -28.57 -2.15 -7.94
C PRO A 66 -27.05 -2.28 -8.03
N LEU A 67 -26.58 -3.50 -7.78
CA LEU A 67 -25.20 -3.96 -7.90
C LEU A 67 -24.79 -3.95 -9.39
N GLY A 68 -24.68 -2.77 -9.99
CA GLY A 68 -24.18 -2.57 -11.34
C GLY A 68 -22.71 -2.15 -11.28
N ASN A 69 -21.87 -2.79 -12.10
CA ASN A 69 -20.49 -2.37 -12.33
C ASN A 69 -20.47 -0.91 -12.80
N GLN A 70 -20.18 0.02 -11.90
CA GLN A 70 -20.04 1.44 -12.24
C GLN A 70 -18.68 1.65 -12.90
N GLN A 71 -18.60 1.34 -14.18
CA GLN A 71 -17.47 1.67 -15.03
C GLN A 71 -17.49 3.19 -15.25
N LEU A 72 -16.41 3.87 -14.88
CA LEU A 72 -16.25 5.31 -15.10
C LEU A 72 -16.15 5.57 -16.60
N THR A 73 -17.17 6.19 -17.18
CA THR A 73 -17.13 6.70 -18.55
C THR A 73 -16.24 7.94 -18.60
N LEU A 74 -15.04 7.79 -19.15
CA LEU A 74 -14.22 8.93 -19.56
C LEU A 74 -14.94 9.60 -20.73
N ALA A 75 -15.54 10.77 -20.48
CA ALA A 75 -16.03 11.62 -21.55
C ALA A 75 -14.82 12.03 -22.40
N THR A 76 -14.71 11.45 -23.59
CA THR A 76 -13.79 11.89 -24.62
C THR A 76 -14.23 13.27 -25.07
N GLY A 77 -13.66 14.30 -24.44
CA GLY A 77 -13.77 15.68 -24.90
C GLY A 77 -13.02 15.80 -26.23
N LEU A 78 -13.79 15.89 -27.32
CA LEU A 78 -13.33 16.37 -28.62
C LEU A 78 -12.92 17.84 -28.51
N SER A 79 -11.75 18.18 -29.06
CA SER A 79 -11.53 19.35 -29.92
C SER A 79 -10.26 19.12 -30.73
#